data_AF-A0A0Q4ERT5-F1
#
_entry.id   AF-A0A0Q4ERT5-F1
#
_cell.length_a   1.000
_cell.length_b   1.000
_cell.length_c   1.000
_cell.angle_alpha   90.00
_cell.angle_beta   90.00
_cell.angle_gamma   90.00
#
_symmetry.space_group_name_H-M   'P 1'
#
loop_
_entity.id
_entity.type
_entity.pdbx_description
1 polymer ?
#
loop_
_entity_poly.entity_id
_entity_poly.type
_entity_poly.pdbx_seq_one_letter_code
_entity_poly.pdbx_strand_id
1 'polypeptide(L)' 'MTGDDIVYCDIQMPLVQGRELLQLANTLRNSKGYPNLEKVFENIPYELITSIDIIESPPSWGPWCQ' A
#
# COMPACT_ATOMS: atom_id res chain seq x y z
N MET A 1 9.16 -13.16 24.57
CA MET A 1 9.18 -12.48 23.26
C MET A 1 7.76 -12.04 22.98
N THR A 2 7.39 -10.84 23.40
CA THR A 2 6.08 -10.24 23.09
C THR A 2 6.23 -9.53 21.75
N GLY A 3 6.38 -10.31 20.69
CA GLY A 3 6.25 -9.81 19.33
C GLY A 3 4.83 -10.09 18.91
N ASP A 4 4.08 -9.06 18.54
CA ASP A 4 2.86 -9.26 17.78
C ASP A 4 3.25 -10.13 16.57
N ASP A 5 2.53 -11.23 16.33
CA ASP A 5 2.78 -12.09 15.17
C ASP A 5 2.45 -11.28 13.90
N ILE A 6 3.47 -10.64 13.30
CA ILE A 6 3.32 -9.80 12.11
C ILE A 6 3.35 -10.69 10.87
N VAL A 7 2.33 -10.53 10.02
CA VAL A 7 2.31 -11.14 8.69
C VAL A 7 2.95 -10.17 7.69
N TYR A 8 3.95 -10.63 6.95
CA TYR A 8 4.57 -9.90 5.84
C TYR A 8 4.09 -10.46 4.49
N CYS A 9 3.63 -9.58 3.60
CA CYS A 9 3.16 -9.95 2.27
C CYS A 9 3.93 -9.16 1.21
N ASP A 10 4.59 -9.87 0.29
CA ASP A 10 5.10 -9.29 -0.95
C ASP A 10 4.04 -9.47 -2.04
N ILE A 11 3.46 -8.36 -2.52
CA ILE A 11 2.34 -8.37 -3.47
C ILE A 11 2.73 -7.59 -4.71
N GLN A 12 2.68 -8.26 -5.86
CA GLN A 12 2.83 -7.64 -7.17
C GLN A 12 1.47 -7.52 -7.85
N MET A 13 1.22 -6.38 -8.49
CA MET A 13 -0.01 -6.14 -9.24
C MET A 13 0.21 -5.13 -10.38
N PRO A 14 -0.59 -5.17 -11.46
CA PRO A 14 -0.62 -4.11 -12.46
C PRO A 14 -1.00 -2.75 -11.87
N LEU A 15 -0.48 -1.65 -12.45
CA LEU A 15 -0.73 -0.29 -11.99
C LEU A 15 -2.23 0.04 -11.82
N VAL A 16 -3.07 -0.42 -12.76
CA VAL A 16 -4.52 -0.21 -12.69
C VAL A 16 -5.13 -0.88 -11.45
N GLN A 17 -4.70 -2.10 -11.13
CA GLN A 17 -5.16 -2.82 -9.94
C GLN A 17 -4.62 -2.17 -8.66
N GLY A 18 -3.39 -1.64 -8.69
CA GLY A 18 -2.83 -0.86 -7.57
C GLY A 18 -3.67 0.36 -7.22
N ARG A 19 -4.13 1.11 -8.23
CA ARG A 19 -5.03 2.25 -8.01
C ARG A 19 -6.40 1.83 -7.46
N GLU A 20 -6.97 0.76 -8.00
CA GLU A 20 -8.24 0.23 -7.53
C GLU A 20 -8.15 -0.23 -6.07
N LEU A 21 -7.08 -0.94 -5.71
CA LEU A 21 -6.83 -1.37 -4.34
C LEU A 21 -6.62 -0.18 -3.39
N LEU A 22 -5.91 0.86 -3.83
CA LEU A 22 -5.73 2.10 -3.07
C LEU A 22 -7.09 2.78 -2.78
N GLN A 23 -7.96 2.88 -3.79
CA GLN A 23 -9.31 3.43 -3.61
C GLN A 23 -10.15 2.60 -2.64
N LEU A 24 -10.08 1.27 -2.75
CA LEU A 24 -10.78 0.36 -1.85
C LEU A 24 -10.28 0.49 -0.41
N ALA A 25 -8.96 0.50 -0.19
CA ALA A 25 -8.36 0.64 1.14
C ALA A 25 -8.79 1.95 1.81
N ASN A 26 -8.79 3.07 1.07
CA ASN A 26 -9.29 4.35 1.58
C ASN A 26 -10.78 4.31 1.92
N THR A 27 -11.58 3.66 1.08
CA THR A 27 -13.03 3.48 1.34
C THR A 27 -13.26 2.68 2.62
N LEU A 28 -12.53 1.58 2.80
CA LEU A 28 -12.63 0.73 3.99
C LEU A 28 -12.17 1.49 5.25
N ARG A 29 -11.08 2.26 5.18
CA ARG A 29 -10.63 3.13 6.27
C ARG A 29 -11.72 4.11 6.70
N ASN A 30 -12.31 4.80 5.73
CA ASN A 30 -13.33 5.83 5.98
C ASN A 30 -14.65 5.24 6.48
N SER A 31 -14.95 3.99 6.15
CA SER A 31 -16.15 3.29 6.63
C SER A 31 -16.15 3.07 8.15
N LYS A 32 -14.97 3.07 8.79
CA LYS A 32 -14.77 2.73 10.22
C LYS A 32 -15.38 1.36 10.62
N GLY A 33 -15.70 0.49 9.65
CA GLY A 33 -16.37 -0.79 9.88
C GLY A 33 -15.46 -1.91 10.41
N TYR A 34 -14.14 -1.72 10.38
CA TYR A 34 -13.16 -2.75 10.76
C TYR A 34 -12.09 -2.17 11.71
N PRO A 35 -12.41 -1.95 13.00
CA PRO A 35 -11.49 -1.32 13.94
C PRO A 35 -10.18 -2.10 14.15
N ASN A 36 -10.24 -3.44 14.09
CA ASN A 36 -9.05 -4.29 14.23
C ASN A 36 -8.08 -4.20 13.03
N LEU A 37 -8.50 -3.57 11.94
CA LEU A 37 -7.69 -3.37 10.73
C LEU A 37 -7.29 -1.91 10.51
N GLU A 38 -7.53 -1.02 11.48
CA GLU A 38 -7.25 0.42 11.30
C GLU A 38 -5.78 0.65 10.90
N LYS A 39 -4.83 0.06 11.63
CA LYS A 39 -3.40 0.16 11.31
C LYS A 39 -3.03 -0.42 9.93
N VAL A 40 -3.73 -1.48 9.50
CA VAL A 40 -3.54 -2.06 8.16
C VAL A 40 -4.02 -1.08 7.09
N PHE A 41 -5.18 -0.46 7.29
CA PHE A 41 -5.73 0.54 6.38
C PHE A 41 -5.01 1.89 6.41
N GLU A 42 -4.17 2.14 7.42
CA GLU A 42 -3.22 3.27 7.43
C GLU A 42 -1.97 2.97 6.59
N ASN A 43 -1.43 1.76 6.73
CA ASN A 43 -0.18 1.37 6.08
C ASN A 43 -0.36 1.05 4.59
N ILE A 44 -1.43 0.33 4.21
CA ILE A 44 -1.66 -0.09 2.82
C ILE A 44 -1.66 1.11 1.86
N PRO A 45 -2.40 2.20 2.10
CA PRO A 45 -2.38 3.36 1.21
C PRO A 45 -0.99 3.98 1.06
N TYR A 46 -0.23 4.07 2.16
CA TYR A 46 1.12 4.66 2.13
C TYR A 46 2.08 3.86 1.23
N GLU A 47 2.12 2.54 1.41
CA GLU A 47 2.96 1.66 0.61
C GLU A 47 2.51 1.61 -0.86
N LEU A 48 1.20 1.58 -1.10
CA LEU A 48 0.66 1.59 -2.46
C LEU A 48 0.95 2.90 -3.20
N ILE A 49 0.75 4.06 -2.55
CA ILE A 49 1.07 5.36 -3.16
C ILE A 49 2.55 5.41 -3.52
N THR A 50 3.44 5.03 -2.60
CA THR A 50 4.88 5.01 -2.85
C THR A 50 5.25 4.12 -4.04
N SER A 51 4.67 2.91 -4.10
CA SER A 51 4.92 1.96 -5.18
C SER A 51 4.37 2.44 -6.53
N ILE A 52 3.21 3.11 -6.52
CA ILE A 52 2.60 3.71 -7.70
C ILE A 52 3.45 4.89 -8.19
N ASP A 53 3.87 5.78 -7.29
CA ASP A 53 4.68 6.96 -7.61
C ASP A 53 6.02 6.57 -8.26
N ILE A 54 6.64 5.47 -7.85
CA ILE A 54 7.85 4.94 -8.49
C ILE A 54 7.61 4.55 -9.95
N ILE A 55 6.43 4.06 -10.31
CA ILE A 55 6.09 3.68 -11.70
C ILE A 55 5.70 4.91 -12.51
N GLU A 56 4.90 5.80 -11.94
CA GLU A 56 4.35 6.97 -12.63
C GLU A 56 5.33 8.13 -12.77
N SER A 57 6.13 8.35 -11.74
CA SER A 57 7.10 9.43 -11.62
C SER A 57 8.41 8.84 -11.08
N PRO A 58 9.05 7.97 -11.87
CA PRO A 58 10.24 7.26 -11.42
C PRO A 58 11.29 8.27 -10.93
N PRO A 59 11.84 8.05 -9.72
CA PRO A 59 12.86 8.93 -9.20
C PRO A 59 14.05 8.97 -10.17
N SER A 60 14.67 10.15 -10.27
CA SER A 60 15.89 10.34 -11.08
C SER A 60 17.14 9.70 -10.48
N TRP A 61 16.97 8.90 -9.42
CA TRP A 61 18.01 8.13 -8.76
C TRP A 61 17.55 6.69 -8.56
N GLY A 62 18.50 5.75 -8.58
CA GLY A 62 18.24 4.31 -8.42
C GLY A 62 18.27 3.52 -9.74
N PRO A 63 17.92 2.23 -9.71
CA PRO A 63 17.99 1.34 -10.88
C PRO A 63 17.01 1.69 -12.01
N TRP A 64 16.11 2.64 -11.79
CA TRP A 64 15.06 3.07 -12.72
C TRP A 64 15.50 4.17 -13.70
N CYS A 65 16.75 4.63 -13.63
CA CYS A 65 17.28 5.76 -14.41
C CYS A 65 18.06 5.36 -15.68
N GLN A 66 17.78 4.20 -16.28
CA GLN A 66 18.48 3.70 -17.48
C GLN A 66 17.73 3.99 -18.78
#